data_AF-A0AA36HU29-F1
#
_entry.id   AF-A0AA36HU29-F1
#
_cell.length_a   1.000
_cell.length_b   1.000
_cell.length_c   1.000
_cell.angle_alpha   90.00
_cell.angle_beta   90.00
_cell.angle_gamma   90.00
#
_symmetry.space_group_name_H-M   'P 1'
#
loop_
_entity.id
_entity.type
_entity.pdbx_description
1 polymer ?
#
loop_
_entity_poly.entity_id
_entity_poly.type
_entity_poly.pdbx_seq_one_letter_code
_entity_poly.pdbx_strand_id
1 'polypeptide(L)'
;MSWALLKHPDGVSCNIFVTHCWAEGIYEFLDRVEGSWPGGADEGAYICSLSNPQEQDISSLLASPSASPFALALKSASTVMITSIYTRLWCVYETFLAFTWQKEIRIAAAQPRGIWLCILRVAAWFIAVMGGMLLLELRQIAPVPCCPVTYFW
;
A
#
# COMPACT_ATOMS: atom_id res chain seq x y z
N MET A 1 -9.01 11.23 26.03
CA MET A 1 -9.77 11.50 24.77
C MET A 1 -8.89 11.08 23.59
N SER A 2 -9.44 10.45 22.55
CA SER A 2 -8.67 9.98 21.38
C SER A 2 -8.73 10.96 20.20
N TRP A 3 -7.80 10.86 19.26
CA TRP A 3 -7.77 11.74 18.08
C TRP A 3 -9.00 11.53 17.19
N ALA A 4 -9.44 10.29 17.00
CA ALA A 4 -10.62 9.98 16.20
C ALA A 4 -11.88 10.66 16.77
N LEU A 5 -12.06 10.63 18.10
CA LEU A 5 -13.19 11.27 18.75
C LEU A 5 -13.10 12.81 18.72
N LEU A 6 -11.90 13.37 18.77
CA LEU A 6 -11.70 14.82 18.60
C LEU A 6 -12.10 15.29 17.19
N LYS A 7 -11.86 14.47 16.17
CA LYS A 7 -12.20 14.79 14.78
C LYS A 7 -13.64 14.48 14.41
N HIS A 8 -14.21 13.44 15.00
CA HIS A 8 -15.57 12.99 14.75
C HIS A 8 -16.30 12.80 16.09
N PRO A 9 -16.81 13.89 16.69
CA PRO A 9 -17.50 13.84 17.98
C PRO A 9 -18.72 12.91 17.99
N ASP A 10 -19.42 12.82 16.85
CA ASP A 10 -20.59 11.96 16.65
C ASP A 10 -20.22 10.52 16.23
N GLY A 11 -18.93 10.23 16.06
CA GLY A 11 -18.43 8.96 15.54
C GLY A 11 -18.51 8.84 14.01
N VAL A 12 -17.92 7.76 13.49
CA VAL A 12 -17.96 7.37 12.07
C VAL A 12 -18.23 5.87 12.01
N SER A 13 -19.00 5.42 11.02
CA SER A 13 -19.17 3.98 10.76
C SER A 13 -17.85 3.38 10.30
N CYS A 14 -17.41 2.32 10.96
CA CYS A 14 -16.18 1.62 10.62
C CYS A 14 -16.49 0.14 10.42
N ASN A 15 -16.35 -0.34 9.18
CA ASN A 15 -16.40 -1.77 8.88
C ASN A 15 -15.01 -2.39 8.65
N ILE A 16 -13.97 -1.55 8.63
CA ILE A 16 -12.57 -1.99 8.55
C ILE A 16 -11.93 -1.89 9.94
N PHE A 17 -11.24 -2.94 10.36
CA PHE A 17 -10.30 -2.90 11.48
C PHE A 17 -8.87 -2.98 10.94
N VAL A 18 -8.02 -2.02 11.30
CA VAL A 18 -6.62 -2.02 10.86
C VAL A 18 -5.72 -2.49 11.98
N THR A 19 -5.06 -3.64 11.76
CA THR A 19 -3.96 -4.10 12.61
C THR A 19 -2.63 -3.63 12.03
N HIS A 20 -1.86 -2.92 12.86
CA HIS A 20 -0.58 -2.34 12.47
C HIS A 20 0.38 -2.33 13.65
N CYS A 21 1.67 -2.28 13.35
CA CYS A 21 2.68 -2.05 14.37
C CYS A 21 2.85 -0.56 14.65
N TRP A 22 3.02 -0.23 15.92
CA TRP A 22 3.29 1.14 16.36
C TRP A 22 4.64 1.69 15.89
N ALA A 23 5.60 0.82 15.56
CA ALA A 23 6.89 1.24 15.04
C ALA A 23 6.85 1.56 13.53
N GLU A 24 5.69 1.38 12.88
CA GLU A 24 5.49 1.76 11.48
C GLU A 24 5.44 3.29 11.33
N GLY A 25 6.13 3.82 10.31
CA GLY A 25 6.04 5.23 9.97
C GLY A 25 4.66 5.61 9.45
N ILE A 26 4.15 6.79 9.85
CA ILE A 26 2.78 7.20 9.54
C ILE A 26 2.53 7.35 8.04
N TYR A 27 3.52 7.80 7.26
CA TYR A 27 3.38 7.96 5.82
C TYR A 27 3.29 6.62 5.10
N GLU A 28 4.15 5.67 5.48
CA GLU A 28 4.13 4.30 4.95
C GLU A 28 2.85 3.57 5.34
N PHE A 29 2.37 3.79 6.56
CA PHE A 29 1.09 3.29 7.02
C PHE A 29 -0.06 3.81 6.15
N LEU A 30 -0.13 5.13 5.94
CA LEU A 30 -1.18 5.76 5.13
C LEU A 30 -1.14 5.27 3.67
N ASP A 31 0.04 5.23 3.05
CA ASP A 31 0.20 4.72 1.68
C ASP A 31 -0.35 3.30 1.52
N ARG A 32 -0.14 2.42 2.52
CA ARG A 32 -0.64 1.04 2.50
C ARG A 32 -2.15 1.00 2.69
N VAL A 33 -2.67 1.74 3.66
CA VAL A 33 -4.10 1.77 4.00
C VAL A 33 -4.90 2.33 2.83
N GLU A 34 -4.53 3.50 2.31
CA GLU A 34 -5.19 4.12 1.16
C GLU A 34 -5.01 3.27 -0.10
N GLY A 35 -3.82 2.70 -0.28
CA GLY A 35 -3.50 1.83 -1.40
C GLY A 35 -4.31 0.54 -1.45
N SER A 36 -4.77 0.08 -0.30
CA SER A 36 -5.46 -1.20 -0.14
C SER A 36 -6.90 -1.05 0.33
N TRP A 37 -7.46 0.17 0.29
CA TRP A 37 -8.80 0.45 0.76
C TRP A 37 -9.82 -0.44 0.02
N PRO A 38 -10.67 -1.20 0.73
CA PRO A 38 -11.65 -2.06 0.09
C PRO A 38 -12.69 -1.22 -0.66
N GLY A 39 -12.93 -1.56 -1.93
CA GLY A 39 -14.04 -0.97 -2.69
C GLY A 39 -15.38 -1.29 -2.03
N GLY A 40 -16.20 -0.26 -1.80
CA GLY A 40 -17.50 -0.40 -1.14
C GLY A 40 -17.45 -0.51 0.38
N ALA A 41 -16.28 -0.28 1.01
CA ALA A 41 -16.19 -0.16 2.46
C ALA A 41 -16.75 1.18 2.98
N ASP A 42 -17.03 1.24 4.28
CA ASP A 42 -17.57 2.43 4.94
C ASP A 42 -16.54 3.58 4.93
N GLU A 43 -16.99 4.77 5.31
CA GLU A 43 -16.17 5.99 5.35
C GLU A 43 -14.98 5.89 6.31
N GLY A 44 -15.05 5.02 7.32
CA GLY A 44 -14.06 4.94 8.39
C GLY A 44 -13.40 3.57 8.53
N ALA A 45 -12.20 3.59 9.12
CA ALA A 45 -11.53 2.41 9.65
C ALA A 45 -11.20 2.61 11.12
N TYR A 46 -11.34 1.56 11.92
CA TYR A 46 -10.87 1.54 13.29
C TYR A 46 -9.35 1.32 13.31
N ILE A 47 -8.61 2.30 13.81
CA ILE A 47 -7.15 2.27 13.90
C ILE A 47 -6.78 2.48 15.36
N CYS A 48 -6.18 1.47 15.98
CA CYS A 48 -6.03 1.41 17.44
C CYS A 48 -5.24 2.61 18.02
N SER A 49 -4.23 3.12 17.31
CA SER A 49 -3.42 4.28 17.68
C SER A 49 -4.18 5.62 17.60
N LEU A 50 -5.24 5.70 16.79
CA LEU A 50 -6.05 6.90 16.60
C LEU A 50 -7.36 6.87 17.41
N SER A 51 -7.91 5.68 17.62
CA SER A 51 -9.23 5.48 18.24
C SER A 51 -9.19 5.42 19.77
N ASN A 52 -8.06 5.03 20.37
CA ASN A 52 -7.91 4.94 21.83
C ASN A 52 -7.19 6.15 22.44
N PRO A 53 -7.41 6.45 23.73
CA PRO A 53 -6.69 7.51 24.42
C PRO A 53 -5.25 7.06 24.71
N GLN A 54 -4.30 7.47 23.85
CA GLN A 54 -2.89 7.05 23.93
C GLN A 54 -2.08 7.70 25.05
N GLU A 55 -2.48 8.90 25.48
CA GLU A 55 -1.76 9.68 26.49
C GLU A 55 -2.11 9.28 27.94
N GLN A 56 -2.95 8.26 28.12
CA GLN A 56 -3.47 7.83 29.42
C GLN A 56 -3.06 6.39 29.71
N ASP A 57 -3.14 5.98 30.98
CA ASP A 57 -2.93 4.59 31.36
C ASP A 57 -4.08 3.71 30.81
N ILE A 58 -3.77 2.92 29.78
CA ILE A 58 -4.70 1.99 29.13
C ILE A 58 -4.58 0.56 29.69
N SER A 59 -3.81 0.33 30.76
CA SER A 59 -3.57 -1.02 31.30
C SER A 59 -4.87 -1.73 31.67
N SER A 60 -5.84 -0.98 32.19
CA SER A 60 -7.18 -1.50 32.52
C SER A 60 -7.96 -1.97 31.28
N LEU A 61 -7.81 -1.29 30.14
CA LEU A 61 -8.44 -1.66 28.87
C LEU A 61 -7.81 -2.92 28.25
N LEU A 62 -6.56 -3.21 28.61
CA LEU A 62 -5.80 -4.36 28.12
C LEU A 62 -5.80 -5.56 29.07
N ALA A 63 -6.40 -5.42 30.27
CA ALA A 63 -6.40 -6.45 31.30
C ALA A 63 -7.06 -7.77 30.84
N SER A 64 -8.05 -7.68 29.95
CA SER A 64 -8.69 -8.84 29.32
C SER A 64 -8.61 -8.71 27.80
N PRO A 65 -7.66 -9.38 27.13
CA PRO A 65 -7.44 -9.24 25.69
C PRO A 65 -8.70 -9.47 24.84
N SER A 66 -9.51 -10.47 25.18
CA SER A 66 -10.73 -10.82 24.44
C SER A 66 -11.91 -9.89 24.68
N ALA A 67 -11.94 -9.19 25.82
CA ALA A 67 -12.96 -8.18 26.15
C ALA A 67 -12.46 -6.74 25.95
N SER A 68 -11.22 -6.58 25.46
CA SER A 68 -10.60 -5.29 25.23
C SER A 68 -11.35 -4.52 24.13
N PRO A 69 -11.29 -3.17 24.13
CA PRO A 69 -11.93 -2.36 23.09
C PRO A 69 -11.42 -2.73 21.68
N PHE A 70 -10.17 -3.20 21.58
CA PHE A 70 -9.57 -3.70 20.33
C PHE A 70 -10.30 -4.95 19.82
N ALA A 71 -10.49 -5.95 20.69
CA ALA A 71 -11.20 -7.19 20.33
C ALA A 71 -12.67 -6.92 20.00
N LEU A 72 -13.32 -5.99 20.71
CA LEU A 72 -14.70 -5.60 20.41
C LEU A 72 -14.81 -4.89 19.05
N ALA A 73 -13.92 -3.95 18.75
CA ALA A 73 -13.87 -3.29 17.45
C ALA A 73 -13.60 -4.28 16.31
N LEU A 74 -12.63 -5.18 16.48
CA LEU A 74 -12.32 -6.23 15.51
C LEU A 74 -13.50 -7.17 15.30
N LYS A 75 -14.24 -7.51 16.36
CA LYS A 75 -15.42 -8.36 16.28
C LYS A 75 -16.54 -7.70 15.47
N SER A 76 -16.70 -6.39 15.56
CA SER A 76 -17.71 -5.62 14.81
C SER A 76 -17.31 -5.39 13.35
N ALA A 77 -16.02 -5.29 13.04
CA ALA A 77 -15.55 -5.09 11.67
C ALA A 77 -15.85 -6.30 10.75
N SER A 78 -16.16 -6.04 9.48
CA SER A 78 -16.31 -7.09 8.46
C SER A 78 -14.95 -7.52 7.90
N THR A 79 -14.05 -6.55 7.76
CA THR A 79 -12.76 -6.73 7.09
C THR A 79 -11.64 -6.30 8.02
N VAL A 80 -10.59 -7.13 8.11
CA VAL A 80 -9.37 -6.85 8.87
C VAL A 80 -8.24 -6.58 7.90
N MET A 81 -7.70 -5.37 7.96
CA MET A 81 -6.59 -4.93 7.13
C MET A 81 -5.29 -5.00 7.93
N ILE A 82 -4.29 -5.68 7.37
CA ILE A 82 -2.99 -5.92 7.99
C ILE A 82 -1.94 -5.09 7.23
N THR A 83 -1.40 -4.03 7.84
CA THR A 83 -0.36 -3.20 7.18
C THR A 83 1.04 -3.69 7.46
N SER A 84 1.32 -4.03 8.72
CA SER A 84 2.63 -4.49 9.16
C SER A 84 2.50 -5.43 10.37
N ILE A 85 2.84 -6.70 10.17
CA ILE A 85 2.99 -7.65 11.28
C ILE A 85 4.47 -7.76 11.59
N TYR A 86 4.90 -7.00 12.59
CA TYR A 86 6.16 -7.25 13.25
C TYR A 86 6.00 -8.33 14.33
N THR A 87 7.05 -8.61 15.09
CA THR A 87 7.06 -9.48 16.28
C THR A 87 6.21 -8.96 17.46
N ARG A 88 5.25 -8.05 17.21
CA ARG A 88 4.36 -7.48 18.23
C ARG A 88 3.22 -8.46 18.51
N LEU A 89 3.19 -8.97 19.74
CA LEU A 89 2.22 -9.98 20.18
C LEU A 89 0.77 -9.56 19.95
N TRP A 90 0.43 -8.29 20.14
CA TRP A 90 -0.93 -7.78 19.92
C TRP A 90 -1.39 -7.88 18.46
N CYS A 91 -0.53 -7.53 17.49
CA CYS A 91 -0.88 -7.66 16.06
C CYS A 91 -1.09 -9.13 15.68
N VAL A 92 -0.28 -10.03 16.23
CA VAL A 92 -0.43 -11.48 16.04
C VAL A 92 -1.73 -11.98 16.66
N TYR A 93 -2.08 -11.51 17.86
CA TYR A 93 -3.32 -11.86 18.54
C TYR A 93 -4.56 -11.36 17.78
N GLU A 94 -4.55 -10.10 17.32
CA GLU A 94 -5.61 -9.53 16.48
C GLU A 94 -5.78 -10.33 15.19
N THR A 95 -4.68 -10.69 14.53
CA THR A 95 -4.70 -11.54 13.33
C THR A 95 -5.25 -12.93 13.63
N PHE A 96 -4.88 -13.52 14.76
CA PHE A 96 -5.42 -14.80 15.22
C PHE A 96 -6.93 -14.72 15.48
N LEU A 97 -7.42 -13.65 16.10
CA LEU A 97 -8.86 -13.42 16.31
C LEU A 97 -9.59 -13.24 14.98
N ALA A 98 -9.03 -12.46 14.05
CA ALA A 98 -9.59 -12.28 12.72
C ALA A 98 -9.76 -13.62 11.99
N PHE A 99 -8.72 -14.46 12.04
CA PHE A 99 -8.74 -15.80 11.47
C PHE A 99 -9.79 -16.70 12.16
N THR A 100 -9.80 -16.72 13.49
CA THR A 100 -10.71 -17.55 14.30
C THR A 100 -12.17 -17.15 14.07
N TRP A 101 -12.44 -15.85 13.92
CA TRP A 101 -13.77 -15.30 13.66
C TRP A 101 -14.14 -15.26 12.17
N GLN A 102 -13.33 -15.87 11.31
CA GLN A 102 -13.56 -15.97 9.86
C GLN A 102 -13.84 -14.61 9.21
N LYS A 103 -13.08 -13.59 9.64
CA LYS A 103 -13.13 -12.25 9.05
C LYS A 103 -12.46 -12.25 7.67
N GLU A 104 -12.87 -11.32 6.82
CA GLU A 104 -12.14 -11.08 5.58
C GLU A 104 -10.78 -10.45 5.93
N ILE A 105 -9.68 -11.15 5.66
CA ILE A 105 -8.33 -10.66 5.95
C ILE A 105 -7.71 -10.12 4.66
N ARG A 106 -7.24 -8.87 4.72
CA ARG A 106 -6.51 -8.22 3.62
C ARG A 106 -5.13 -7.80 4.09
N ILE A 107 -4.10 -8.16 3.33
CA ILE A 107 -2.75 -7.66 3.55
C ILE A 107 -2.62 -6.37 2.74
N ALA A 108 -2.37 -5.27 3.43
CA ALA A 108 -2.21 -3.98 2.78
C ALA A 108 -0.85 -3.90 2.11
N ALA A 109 -0.86 -3.58 0.82
CA ALA A 109 0.32 -3.32 0.03
C ALA A 109 0.47 -1.82 -0.20
N ALA A 110 1.71 -1.34 -0.19
CA ALA A 110 1.97 0.04 -0.59
C ALA A 110 1.68 0.17 -2.09
N GLN A 111 1.10 1.30 -2.50
CA GLN A 111 0.98 1.58 -3.92
C GLN A 111 2.38 1.71 -4.54
N PRO A 112 2.65 1.07 -5.69
CA PRO A 112 3.92 1.25 -6.39
C PRO A 112 4.03 2.70 -6.89
N ARG A 113 4.71 3.55 -6.12
CA ARG A 113 5.01 4.93 -6.49
C ARG A 113 5.84 4.94 -7.78
N GLY A 114 5.39 5.70 -8.77
CA GLY A 114 6.13 5.87 -10.02
C GLY A 114 6.00 4.73 -11.03
N ILE A 115 4.96 3.88 -10.94
CA ILE A 115 4.74 2.84 -11.95
C ILE A 115 4.64 3.44 -13.37
N TRP A 116 4.01 4.61 -13.51
CA TRP A 116 3.95 5.36 -14.76
C TRP A 116 5.33 5.83 -15.22
N LEU A 117 6.19 6.28 -14.31
CA LEU A 117 7.57 6.65 -14.64
C LEU A 117 8.38 5.42 -15.09
N CYS A 118 8.19 4.27 -14.45
CA CYS A 118 8.78 3.01 -14.89
C CYS A 118 8.27 2.60 -16.28
N ILE A 119 6.96 2.66 -16.52
CA ILE A 119 6.36 2.36 -17.82
C ILE A 119 6.91 3.29 -18.89
N LEU A 120 6.94 4.61 -18.64
CA LEU A 120 7.48 5.60 -19.57
C LEU A 120 8.97 5.35 -19.88
N ARG A 121 9.77 5.02 -18.86
CA ARG A 121 11.20 4.67 -19.03
C ARG A 121 11.37 3.42 -19.89
N VAL A 122 10.59 2.37 -19.63
CA VAL A 122 10.63 1.12 -20.39
C VAL A 122 10.17 1.37 -21.84
N ALA A 123 9.10 2.12 -22.04
CA ALA A 123 8.60 2.47 -23.36
C ALA A 123 9.62 3.29 -24.16
N ALA A 124 10.22 4.31 -23.55
CA ALA A 124 11.26 5.12 -24.18
C ALA A 124 12.48 4.29 -24.60
N TRP A 125 12.89 3.34 -23.75
CA TRP A 125 13.99 2.42 -24.08
C TRP A 125 13.62 1.51 -25.26
N PHE A 126 12.42 0.92 -25.25
CA PHE A 126 11.93 0.11 -26.37
C PHE A 126 11.90 0.89 -27.68
N ILE A 127 11.40 2.12 -27.66
CA ILE A 127 11.36 3.00 -28.85
C ILE A 127 12.78 3.29 -29.36
N ALA A 128 13.73 3.58 -28.46
CA ALA A 128 15.11 3.85 -28.84
C ALA A 128 15.79 2.64 -29.48
N VAL A 129 15.57 1.43 -28.94
CA VAL A 129 16.11 0.18 -29.51
C VAL A 129 15.51 -0.09 -30.89
N MET A 130 14.19 -0.02 -31.01
CA MET A 130 13.50 -0.24 -32.29
C MET A 130 13.89 0.79 -33.35
N GLY A 131 14.00 2.07 -32.96
CA GLY A 131 14.48 3.13 -33.83
C GLY A 131 15.93 2.93 -34.27
N GLY A 132 16.81 2.50 -33.36
CA GLY A 132 18.19 2.16 -33.67
C GLY A 132 18.32 1.00 -34.67
N MET A 133 17.55 -0.07 -34.48
CA MET A 133 17.52 -1.19 -35.42
C MET A 133 17.02 -0.76 -36.81
N LEU A 134 15.95 0.04 -36.87
CA LEU A 134 15.43 0.56 -38.14
C LEU A 134 16.45 1.45 -38.86
N LEU A 135 17.17 2.31 -38.13
CA LEU A 135 18.22 3.16 -38.70
C LEU A 135 19.40 2.33 -39.24
N LEU A 136 19.76 1.21 -38.58
CA LEU A 136 20.78 0.29 -39.08
C LEU A 136 20.35 -0.38 -40.38
N GLU A 137 19.10 -0.85 -40.47
CA GLU A 137 18.53 -1.43 -41.70
C GLU A 137 18.50 -0.39 -42.84
N LEU A 138 18.03 0.84 -42.57
CA LEU A 138 18.01 1.91 -43.57
C LEU A 138 19.42 2.28 -44.06
N ARG A 139 20.44 2.19 -43.19
CA ARG A 139 21.84 2.43 -43.56
C ARG A 139 22.42 1.31 -44.43
N GLN A 140 21.96 0.07 -44.27
CA GLN A 140 22.35 -1.04 -45.15
C GLN A 140 21.71 -0.94 -46.53
N ILE A 141 20.51 -0.34 -46.63
CA ILE A 141 19.79 -0.13 -47.90
C ILE A 141 20.30 1.12 -48.64
N ALA A 142 20.95 2.07 -47.95
CA ALA A 142 21.49 3.27 -48.57
C ALA A 142 22.57 2.91 -49.61
N PRO A 143 22.41 3.34 -50.88
CA PRO A 143 23.36 3.00 -51.93
C PRO A 143 24.73 3.61 -51.62
N VAL A 144 25.78 2.78 -51.69
CA VAL A 144 27.16 3.23 -51.56
C VAL A 144 27.42 4.26 -52.67
N PRO A 145 27.88 5.49 -52.36
CA PRO A 145 28.18 6.47 -53.40
C PRO A 145 29.27 5.88 -54.30
N CYS A 146 28.94 5.66 -55.57
CA CYS A 146 29.90 5.22 -56.58
C CYS A 146 31.00 6.28 -56.66
N CYS A 147 32.20 5.94 -56.21
CA CYS A 147 33.36 6.81 -56.32
C CYS A 147 33.63 7.06 -57.81
N PRO A 148 33.79 8.31 -58.28
CA PRO A 148 34.16 8.56 -59.66
C PRO A 148 35.59 8.06 -59.84
N VAL A 149 35.76 7.06 -60.72
CA VAL A 149 37.08 6.58 -61.14
C VAL A 149 37.74 7.72 -61.93
N THR A 150 38.59 8.50 -61.29
CA THR A 150 39.45 9.47 -61.97
C THR A 150 40.58 8.69 -62.65
N TYR A 151 40.42 8.46 -63.95
CA TYR A 151 41.50 7.99 -64.82
C TYR A 151 42.55 9.11 -64.94
N PHE A 152 43.69 8.93 -64.28
CA PHE A 152 44.91 9.70 -64.55
C PHE A 152 45.56 9.13 -65.82
N TRP A 153 45.65 9.95 -66.86
CA TRP A 153 46.56 9.77 -67.99
C TRP A 153 47.82 10.59 -67.74
#